data_AF-K0RN14-F1
#
_entry.id   AF-K0RN14-F1
#
_cell.length_a   1.000
_cell.length_b   1.000
_cell.length_c   1.000
_cell.angle_alpha   90.00
_cell.angle_beta   90.00
_cell.angle_gamma   90.00
#
_symmetry.space_group_name_H-M   'P 1'
#
loop_
_entity.id
_entity.type
_entity.pdbx_description
1 polymer ?
#
loop_
_entity_poly.entity_id
_entity_poly.type
_entity_poly.pdbx_seq_one_letter_code
_entity_poly.pdbx_strand_id
1 'polypeptide(L)'
;MSVPITLACHSYTRTPSRGSGSGGRGADDADGAEGPWAILRDPEVYPNRKEEIITRMFGVVDPGHPYIAEINKGGDYLIGGEVELLDRIRYNDGLDQWRKTTGELMGEFKEKGADTVYAFQTRNPTHAGHAYLMRSAGENLKKEGYKNPVLWLSPLGGWTKEDDVPLDVRVKQHEEVLNSG
;
A
#
# COMPACT_ATOMS: atom_id res chain seq x y z
N MET A 1 1.10 -4.16 -14.39
CA MET A 1 2.49 -3.66 -14.31
C MET A 1 2.98 -3.98 -12.91
N SER A 2 4.10 -4.70 -12.80
CA SER A 2 4.68 -5.09 -11.51
C SER A 2 5.44 -3.91 -10.89
N VAL A 3 5.33 -3.73 -9.59
CA VAL A 3 6.03 -2.68 -8.82
C VAL A 3 7.07 -3.38 -7.93
N PRO A 4 8.36 -2.97 -7.93
CA PRO A 4 9.35 -3.47 -6.99
C PRO A 4 9.02 -3.01 -5.56
N ILE A 5 9.05 -3.94 -4.62
CA ILE A 5 8.97 -3.64 -3.18
C ILE A 5 10.38 -3.85 -2.63
N THR A 6 11.10 -2.75 -2.41
CA THR A 6 12.54 -2.78 -2.12
C THR A 6 12.87 -1.78 -1.01
N LEU A 7 13.84 -2.12 -0.16
CA LEU A 7 14.39 -1.20 0.84
C LEU A 7 15.71 -0.62 0.34
N ALA A 8 15.77 0.70 0.16
CA ALA A 8 17.00 1.37 -0.26
C ALA A 8 17.94 1.60 0.94
N CYS A 9 19.24 1.44 0.74
CA CYS A 9 20.26 1.69 1.74
C CYS A 9 21.48 2.42 1.15
N HIS A 10 22.20 3.16 1.98
CA HIS A 10 23.39 3.89 1.60
C HIS A 10 24.65 3.05 1.84
N SER A 11 25.77 3.46 1.24
CA SER A 11 27.06 2.77 1.40
C SER A 11 27.48 2.60 2.87
N TYR A 12 27.15 3.57 3.73
CA TYR A 12 27.47 3.53 5.16
C TYR A 12 26.51 2.69 6.01
N THR A 13 25.30 2.35 5.51
CA THR A 13 24.34 1.46 6.18
C THR A 13 24.32 0.03 5.60
N ARG A 14 25.02 -0.19 4.49
CA ARG A 14 25.07 -1.45 3.77
C ARG A 14 25.65 -2.60 4.59
N THR A 15 26.69 -2.38 5.39
CA THR A 15 27.33 -3.43 6.18
C THR A 15 26.41 -3.93 7.30
N PRO A 16 26.07 -5.23 7.34
CA PRO A 16 25.43 -5.82 8.52
C PRO A 16 26.38 -5.71 9.70
N SER A 17 25.94 -5.11 10.81
CA SER A 17 26.64 -5.24 12.08
C SER A 17 26.65 -6.73 12.44
N ARG A 18 27.85 -7.32 12.50
CA ARG A 18 28.06 -8.70 12.96
C ARG A 18 27.83 -8.77 14.47
N GLY A 19 26.57 -8.72 14.90
CA GLY A 19 26.16 -9.18 16.22
C GLY A 19 26.13 -10.72 16.23
N SER A 20 26.87 -11.32 17.15
CA SER A 20 26.99 -12.77 17.32
C SER A 20 25.64 -13.45 17.57
N GLY A 21 25.25 -14.38 16.69
CA GLY A 21 24.13 -15.31 16.88
C GLY A 21 22.87 -14.93 16.09
N SER A 22 22.54 -15.72 15.05
CA SER A 22 21.27 -15.67 14.29
C SER A 22 20.74 -14.25 14.04
N GLY A 23 21.55 -13.44 13.35
CA GLY A 23 21.41 -11.97 13.28
C GLY A 23 20.27 -11.51 12.37
N GLY A 24 19.17 -11.09 12.99
CA GLY A 24 18.17 -10.23 12.38
C GLY A 24 18.49 -8.75 12.60
N ARG A 25 18.16 -7.87 11.65
CA ARG A 25 18.24 -6.40 11.86
C ARG A 25 16.89 -5.83 12.27
N GLY A 26 16.85 -5.07 13.37
CA GLY A 26 15.72 -4.20 13.67
C GLY A 26 15.66 -3.03 12.68
N ALA A 27 14.50 -2.79 12.08
CA ALA A 27 14.21 -1.52 11.41
C ALA A 27 13.63 -0.56 12.44
N ASP A 28 14.42 0.46 12.82
CA ASP A 28 13.98 1.56 13.67
C ASP A 28 13.33 2.66 12.82
N ASP A 29 12.32 3.31 13.40
CA ASP A 29 11.51 4.32 12.73
C ASP A 29 12.24 5.67 12.60
N ALA A 30 11.92 6.43 11.55
CA ALA A 30 12.22 7.86 11.50
C ALA A 30 11.21 8.70 12.30
N ASP A 31 10.04 8.11 12.62
CA ASP A 31 8.87 8.79 13.20
C ASP A 31 8.70 8.56 14.72
N GLY A 32 9.74 8.11 15.42
CA GLY A 32 9.80 8.19 16.89
C GLY A 32 9.14 7.05 17.68
N ALA A 33 8.98 5.87 17.08
CA ALA A 33 8.56 4.68 17.82
C ALA A 33 9.66 4.13 18.76
N GLU A 34 9.27 3.73 19.97
CA GLU A 34 10.16 3.05 20.92
C GLU A 34 10.34 1.56 20.53
N GLY A 35 11.25 1.28 19.59
CA GLY A 35 11.72 -0.08 19.29
C GLY A 35 11.55 -0.52 17.84
N PRO A 36 12.09 -1.71 17.50
CA PRO A 36 12.10 -2.20 16.12
C PRO A 36 10.71 -2.68 15.67
N TRP A 37 10.34 -2.39 14.43
CA TRP A 37 9.05 -2.83 13.83
C TRP A 37 9.11 -4.21 13.18
N ALA A 38 10.28 -4.55 12.63
CA ALA A 38 10.49 -5.76 11.86
C ALA A 38 11.94 -6.22 11.97
N ILE A 39 12.13 -7.50 11.71
CA ILE A 39 13.43 -8.14 11.53
C ILE A 39 13.62 -8.48 10.05
N LEU A 40 14.75 -8.08 9.48
CA LEU A 40 15.21 -8.59 8.19
C LEU A 40 16.22 -9.73 8.39
N ARG A 41 15.86 -10.94 7.98
CA ARG A 41 16.71 -12.15 8.05
C ARG A 41 17.37 -12.41 6.70
N ASP A 42 18.55 -13.02 6.77
CA ASP A 42 19.38 -13.39 5.62
C ASP A 42 19.52 -12.27 4.57
N PRO A 43 20.03 -11.08 4.96
CA PRO A 43 20.03 -9.93 4.09
C PRO A 43 20.99 -10.08 2.91
N GLU A 44 20.50 -9.81 1.70
CA GLU A 44 21.29 -9.63 0.48
C GLU A 44 21.33 -8.16 0.09
N VAL A 45 22.52 -7.65 -0.25
CA VAL A 45 22.68 -6.26 -0.73
C VAL A 45 23.17 -6.24 -2.16
N TYR A 46 22.46 -5.50 -3.01
CA TYR A 46 22.74 -5.39 -4.44
C TYR A 46 22.58 -3.94 -4.94
N PRO A 47 23.12 -3.58 -6.12
CA PRO A 47 23.07 -2.20 -6.61
C PRO A 47 21.64 -1.71 -6.91
N ASN A 48 21.32 -0.49 -6.49
CA ASN A 48 20.08 0.20 -6.85
C ASN A 48 20.23 0.87 -8.22
N ARG A 49 19.96 0.14 -9.31
CA ARG A 49 20.04 0.66 -10.69
C ARG A 49 18.83 1.57 -10.99
N LYS A 50 18.75 2.72 -10.30
CA LYS A 50 17.59 3.63 -10.26
C LYS A 50 17.02 3.96 -11.65
N GLU A 51 17.87 4.40 -12.58
CA GLU A 51 17.43 4.77 -13.93
C GLU A 51 16.76 3.60 -14.68
N GLU A 52 17.33 2.40 -14.58
CA GLU A 52 16.73 1.20 -15.17
C GLU A 52 15.39 0.86 -14.52
N ILE A 53 15.32 0.90 -13.18
CA ILE A 53 14.10 0.65 -12.42
C ILE A 53 13.01 1.65 -12.80
N ILE A 54 13.34 2.94 -12.81
CA ILE A 54 12.43 4.04 -13.17
C ILE A 54 11.92 3.86 -14.60
N THR A 55 12.82 3.64 -15.56
CA THR A 55 12.45 3.49 -16.98
C THR A 55 11.54 2.28 -17.18
N ARG A 56 11.82 1.15 -16.54
CA ARG A 56 11.00 -0.06 -16.65
C ARG A 56 9.65 0.06 -15.94
N MET A 57 9.59 0.81 -14.84
CA MET A 57 8.36 0.96 -14.05
C MET A 57 7.44 2.05 -14.56
N PHE A 58 7.97 3.19 -15.02
CA PHE A 58 7.17 4.33 -15.46
C PHE A 58 7.12 4.51 -16.97
N GLY A 59 8.04 3.88 -17.72
CA GLY A 59 8.18 4.10 -19.17
C GLY A 59 8.78 5.46 -19.52
N VAL A 60 9.20 6.25 -18.53
CA VAL A 60 9.78 7.59 -18.68
C VAL A 60 10.76 7.86 -17.54
N VAL A 61 11.77 8.68 -17.80
CA VAL A 61 12.65 9.27 -16.79
C VAL A 61 12.29 10.74 -16.65
N ASP A 62 11.46 11.07 -15.68
CA ASP A 62 11.03 12.43 -15.37
C ASP A 62 11.35 12.76 -13.91
N PRO A 63 12.38 13.58 -13.63
CA PRO A 63 12.71 14.02 -12.27
C PRO A 63 11.59 14.82 -11.58
N GLY A 64 10.67 15.42 -12.35
CA GLY A 64 9.51 16.14 -11.82
C GLY A 64 8.37 15.23 -11.37
N HIS A 65 8.38 13.95 -11.74
CA HIS A 65 7.37 13.00 -11.28
C HIS A 65 7.59 12.69 -9.79
N PRO A 66 6.59 12.87 -8.92
CA PRO A 66 6.83 12.97 -7.48
C PRO A 66 7.31 11.64 -6.88
N TYR A 67 6.87 10.49 -7.38
CA TYR A 67 7.38 9.19 -6.94
C TYR A 67 8.79 8.87 -7.52
N ILE A 68 9.14 9.42 -8.70
CA ILE A 68 10.49 9.25 -9.26
C ILE A 68 11.48 10.06 -8.41
N ALA A 69 11.08 11.25 -7.97
CA ALA A 69 11.85 12.06 -7.03
C ALA A 69 12.14 11.28 -5.73
N GLU A 70 11.15 10.57 -5.15
CA GLU A 70 11.37 9.72 -3.97
C GLU A 70 12.37 8.56 -4.23
N ILE A 71 12.25 7.87 -5.36
CA ILE A 71 13.22 6.80 -5.72
C ILE A 71 14.64 7.38 -5.84
N ASN A 72 14.77 8.57 -6.43
CA ASN A 72 16.07 9.22 -6.62
C ASN A 72 16.72 9.64 -5.30
N LYS A 73 15.93 9.98 -4.27
CA LYS A 73 16.40 10.27 -2.90
C LYS A 73 16.97 9.04 -2.18
N GLY A 74 16.51 7.84 -2.53
CA GLY A 74 16.98 6.59 -1.91
C GLY A 74 18.48 6.34 -2.11
N GLY A 75 19.09 5.44 -1.33
CA GLY A 75 20.51 5.11 -1.47
C GLY A 75 20.85 4.34 -2.76
N ASP A 76 22.16 4.20 -3.03
CA ASP A 76 22.68 3.53 -4.24
C ASP A 76 22.64 1.99 -4.17
N TYR A 77 22.15 1.43 -3.07
CA TYR A 77 22.00 -0.01 -2.87
C TYR A 77 20.58 -0.35 -2.44
N LEU A 78 20.16 -1.57 -2.74
CA LEU A 78 18.94 -2.18 -2.23
C LEU A 78 19.33 -3.32 -1.29
N ILE A 79 18.53 -3.53 -0.25
CA ILE A 79 18.65 -4.67 0.65
C ILE A 79 17.37 -5.51 0.57
N GLY A 80 17.53 -6.79 0.29
CA GLY A 80 16.48 -7.81 0.31
C GLY A 80 16.75 -8.81 1.43
N GLY A 81 15.75 -9.62 1.75
CA GLY A 81 15.82 -10.65 2.80
C GLY A 81 14.42 -11.08 3.22
N GLU A 82 14.34 -12.02 4.14
CA GLU A 82 13.06 -12.43 4.73
C GLU A 82 12.62 -11.40 5.78
N VAL A 83 11.42 -10.84 5.60
CA VAL A 83 10.85 -9.84 6.51
C VAL A 83 9.97 -10.54 7.53
N GLU A 84 10.35 -10.44 8.80
CA GLU A 84 9.53 -10.84 9.94
C GLU A 84 9.00 -9.59 10.64
N LEU A 85 7.68 -9.38 10.57
CA LEU A 85 7.03 -8.27 11.25
C LEU A 85 6.85 -8.62 12.74
N LEU A 86 7.28 -7.74 13.64
CA LEU A 86 7.21 -7.99 15.08
C LEU A 86 5.83 -7.76 15.64
N ASP A 87 5.15 -6.70 15.18
CA ASP A 87 3.81 -6.34 15.60
C ASP A 87 2.97 -5.81 14.44
N ARG A 88 1.65 -5.85 14.58
CA ARG A 88 0.74 -5.29 13.57
C ARG A 88 0.92 -3.77 13.50
N ILE A 89 1.22 -3.28 12.29
CA ILE A 89 1.33 -1.84 12.03
C ILE A 89 0.00 -1.13 12.31
N ARG A 90 0.08 -0.05 13.09
CA ARG A 90 -0.99 0.88 13.44
C ARG A 90 -0.49 2.30 13.25
N TYR A 91 -1.30 3.16 12.65
CA TYR A 91 -0.95 4.56 12.43
C TYR A 91 -1.51 5.47 13.52
N ASN A 92 -2.49 4.99 14.30
CA ASN A 92 -3.13 5.72 15.40
C ASN A 92 -3.70 7.09 14.98
N ASP A 93 -4.10 7.22 13.71
CA ASP A 93 -4.63 8.43 13.08
C ASP A 93 -6.17 8.46 13.05
N GLY A 94 -6.82 7.53 13.76
CA GLY A 94 -8.27 7.37 13.77
C GLY A 94 -8.83 6.68 12.51
N LEU A 95 -7.99 6.10 11.66
CA LEU A 95 -8.41 5.36 10.45
C LEU A 95 -8.02 3.87 10.47
N ASP A 96 -7.38 3.38 11.53
CA ASP A 96 -6.90 2.00 11.61
C ASP A 96 -8.03 0.95 11.54
N GLN A 97 -9.26 1.32 11.91
CA GLN A 97 -10.45 0.49 11.72
C GLN A 97 -10.75 0.18 10.25
N TRP A 98 -10.27 1.00 9.31
CA TRP A 98 -10.42 0.79 7.87
C TRP A 98 -9.23 0.02 7.27
N ARG A 99 -8.11 -0.10 7.99
CA ARG A 99 -6.88 -0.81 7.56
C ARG A 99 -6.96 -2.30 7.87
N LYS A 100 -7.84 -2.98 7.13
CA LYS A 100 -8.09 -4.42 7.23
C LYS A 100 -7.00 -5.22 6.52
N THR A 101 -6.59 -6.31 7.14
CA THR A 101 -5.77 -7.35 6.51
C THR A 101 -6.62 -8.14 5.50
N THR A 102 -5.96 -8.86 4.59
CA THR A 102 -6.66 -9.74 3.65
C THR A 102 -7.53 -10.77 4.37
N GLY A 103 -7.07 -11.34 5.49
CA GLY A 103 -7.86 -12.31 6.26
C GLY A 103 -9.14 -11.70 6.84
N GLU A 104 -9.06 -10.49 7.40
CA GLU A 104 -10.23 -9.75 7.92
C GLU A 104 -11.21 -9.41 6.80
N LEU A 105 -10.73 -8.90 5.65
CA LEU A 105 -11.58 -8.58 4.50
C LEU A 105 -12.31 -9.82 3.98
N MET A 106 -11.60 -10.94 3.81
CA MET A 106 -12.22 -12.19 3.36
C MET A 106 -13.26 -12.71 4.36
N GLY A 107 -13.04 -12.51 5.66
CA GLY A 107 -14.02 -12.75 6.71
C GLY A 107 -15.28 -11.89 6.53
N GLU A 108 -15.11 -10.58 6.37
CA GLU A 108 -16.23 -9.65 6.17
C GLU A 108 -17.03 -9.94 4.87
N PHE A 109 -16.36 -10.30 3.78
CA PHE A 109 -17.04 -10.69 2.54
C PHE A 109 -17.88 -11.96 2.73
N LYS A 110 -17.35 -12.94 3.46
CA LYS A 110 -18.08 -14.17 3.79
C LYS A 110 -19.27 -13.88 4.71
N GLU A 111 -19.11 -13.05 5.73
CA GLU A 111 -20.19 -12.63 6.63
C GLU A 111 -21.30 -11.88 5.90
N LYS A 112 -20.95 -11.06 4.90
CA LYS A 112 -21.90 -10.39 4.01
C LYS A 112 -22.57 -11.35 3.00
N GLY A 113 -22.19 -12.63 2.99
CA GLY A 113 -22.73 -13.64 2.07
C GLY A 113 -22.37 -13.37 0.61
N ALA A 114 -21.23 -12.72 0.35
CA ALA A 114 -20.80 -12.39 -0.99
C ALA A 114 -20.60 -13.68 -1.81
N ASP A 115 -21.27 -13.78 -2.96
CA ASP A 115 -20.98 -14.83 -3.95
C ASP A 115 -19.97 -14.37 -5.01
N THR A 116 -19.75 -13.05 -5.09
CA THR A 116 -18.62 -12.43 -5.77
C THR A 116 -18.30 -11.09 -5.12
N VAL A 117 -17.04 -10.67 -5.24
CA VAL A 117 -16.56 -9.36 -4.77
C VAL A 117 -15.96 -8.63 -5.95
N TYR A 118 -16.33 -7.37 -6.11
CA TYR A 118 -15.76 -6.49 -7.13
C TYR A 118 -15.17 -5.25 -6.46
N ALA A 119 -13.94 -4.92 -6.84
CA ALA A 119 -13.17 -3.87 -6.19
C ALA A 119 -13.18 -2.58 -7.00
N PHE A 120 -13.27 -1.45 -6.31
CA PHE A 120 -13.05 -0.13 -6.89
C PHE A 120 -11.90 0.56 -6.17
N GLN A 121 -10.73 0.58 -6.81
CA GLN A 121 -9.56 1.29 -6.32
C GLN A 121 -9.70 2.78 -6.62
N THR A 122 -9.54 3.63 -5.61
CA THR A 122 -9.53 5.09 -5.78
C THR A 122 -8.45 5.77 -4.96
N ARG A 123 -7.96 6.92 -5.41
CA ARG A 123 -7.18 7.86 -4.57
C ARG A 123 -7.85 9.23 -4.46
N ASN A 124 -9.00 9.41 -5.10
CA ASN A 124 -9.72 10.68 -5.22
C ASN A 124 -11.10 10.59 -4.55
N PRO A 125 -11.72 11.74 -4.21
CA PRO A 125 -13.13 11.79 -3.83
C PRO A 125 -14.05 11.11 -4.85
N THR A 126 -15.09 10.44 -4.37
CA THR A 126 -16.07 9.73 -5.20
C THR A 126 -17.09 10.71 -5.75
N HIS A 127 -17.11 10.91 -7.07
CA HIS A 127 -18.13 11.69 -7.76
C HIS A 127 -19.12 10.79 -8.52
N ALA A 128 -20.18 11.36 -9.10
CA ALA A 128 -21.25 10.62 -9.77
C ALA A 128 -20.76 9.64 -10.86
N GLY A 129 -19.72 10.00 -11.62
CA GLY A 129 -19.09 9.10 -12.59
C GLY A 129 -18.52 7.81 -11.97
N HIS A 130 -17.82 7.89 -10.84
CA HIS A 130 -17.34 6.70 -10.11
C HIS A 130 -18.52 5.87 -9.60
N ALA A 131 -19.53 6.53 -9.01
CA ALA A 131 -20.73 5.85 -8.52
C ALA A 131 -21.48 5.10 -9.63
N TYR A 132 -21.57 5.70 -10.82
CA TYR A 132 -22.15 5.05 -12.00
C TYR A 132 -21.39 3.77 -12.39
N LEU A 133 -20.05 3.82 -12.43
CA LEU A 133 -19.24 2.63 -12.75
C LEU A 133 -19.43 1.52 -11.72
N MET A 134 -19.39 1.86 -10.42
CA MET A 134 -19.59 0.89 -9.33
C MET A 134 -20.99 0.26 -9.36
N ARG A 135 -22.04 1.06 -9.63
CA ARG A 135 -23.42 0.57 -9.75
C ARG A 135 -23.60 -0.31 -10.99
N SER A 136 -23.14 0.15 -12.14
CA SER A 136 -23.21 -0.59 -13.40
C SER A 136 -22.47 -1.93 -13.33
N ALA A 137 -21.30 -1.97 -12.69
CA ALA A 137 -20.56 -3.21 -12.46
C ALA A 137 -21.37 -4.21 -11.62
N GLY A 138 -21.97 -3.76 -10.52
CA GLY A 138 -22.84 -4.61 -9.69
C GLY A 138 -24.08 -5.11 -10.43
N GLU A 139 -24.71 -4.26 -11.25
CA GLU A 139 -25.85 -4.65 -12.09
C GLU A 139 -25.46 -5.67 -13.17
N ASN A 140 -24.28 -5.54 -13.78
CA ASN A 140 -23.80 -6.48 -14.77
C ASN A 140 -23.49 -7.85 -14.14
N LEU A 141 -22.85 -7.88 -12.97
CA LEU A 141 -22.65 -9.13 -12.21
C LEU A 141 -23.98 -9.82 -11.88
N LYS A 142 -25.02 -9.04 -11.52
CA LYS A 142 -26.37 -9.61 -11.32
C LYS A 142 -26.94 -10.21 -12.60
N LYS A 143 -26.75 -9.58 -13.75
CA LYS A 143 -27.18 -10.12 -15.05
C LYS A 143 -26.41 -11.39 -15.44
N GLU A 144 -25.16 -11.52 -15.01
CA GLU A 144 -24.34 -12.72 -15.19
C GLU A 144 -24.74 -13.88 -14.25
N GLY A 145 -25.60 -13.62 -13.27
CA GLY A 145 -26.18 -14.64 -12.39
C GLY A 145 -25.69 -14.62 -10.95
N TYR A 146 -24.81 -13.69 -10.58
CA TYR A 146 -24.42 -13.47 -9.19
C TYR A 146 -25.60 -12.86 -8.41
N LYS A 147 -25.97 -13.50 -7.31
CA LYS A 147 -27.10 -13.13 -6.45
C LYS A 147 -26.73 -12.02 -5.49
N ASN A 148 -25.50 -12.00 -4.99
CA ASN A 148 -25.06 -11.04 -3.98
C ASN A 148 -23.64 -10.51 -4.25
N PRO A 149 -23.44 -9.77 -5.36
CA PRO A 149 -22.17 -9.11 -5.62
C PRO A 149 -21.93 -8.00 -4.59
N VAL A 150 -20.79 -8.06 -3.90
CA VAL A 150 -20.38 -7.06 -2.90
C VAL A 150 -19.31 -6.14 -3.47
N LEU A 151 -19.57 -4.83 -3.39
CA LEU A 151 -18.58 -3.81 -3.71
C LEU A 151 -17.56 -3.71 -2.58
N TRP A 152 -16.27 -3.78 -2.94
CA TRP A 152 -15.17 -3.33 -2.09
C TRP A 152 -14.65 -1.99 -2.60
N LEU A 153 -15.08 -0.90 -1.95
CA LEU A 153 -14.50 0.42 -2.17
C LEU A 153 -13.16 0.51 -1.44
N SER A 154 -12.06 0.58 -2.20
CA SER A 154 -10.69 0.48 -1.69
C SER A 154 -9.93 1.80 -1.92
N PRO A 155 -10.09 2.81 -1.06
CA PRO A 155 -9.30 4.02 -1.14
C PRO A 155 -7.83 3.72 -0.78
N LEU A 156 -6.88 4.21 -1.59
CA LEU A 156 -5.46 4.13 -1.27
C LEU A 156 -5.17 5.01 -0.05
N GLY A 157 -4.54 4.42 0.97
CA GLY A 157 -4.17 5.08 2.22
C GLY A 157 -2.67 5.19 2.49
N GLY A 158 -1.83 4.78 1.54
CA GLY A 158 -0.39 5.04 1.59
C GLY A 158 -0.05 6.48 1.15
N TRP A 159 1.23 6.72 0.87
CA TRP A 159 1.71 8.01 0.37
C TRP A 159 0.96 8.45 -0.90
N THR A 160 0.61 9.73 -0.95
CA THR A 160 0.02 10.42 -2.11
C THR A 160 0.81 11.70 -2.38
N LYS A 161 0.71 12.23 -3.61
CA LYS A 161 1.34 13.51 -3.96
C LYS A 161 0.67 14.66 -3.19
N GLU A 162 1.39 15.77 -3.05
CA GLU A 162 1.02 16.89 -2.16
C GLU A 162 -0.32 17.56 -2.50
N ASP A 163 -0.70 17.58 -3.79
CA ASP A 163 -1.95 18.19 -4.25
C ASP A 163 -3.16 17.24 -4.21
N ASP A 164 -2.99 15.98 -3.77
CA ASP A 164 -4.12 15.07 -3.56
C ASP A 164 -4.88 15.41 -2.26
N VAL A 165 -6.19 15.14 -2.26
CA VAL A 165 -7.02 15.33 -1.07
C VAL A 165 -6.57 14.37 0.05
N PRO A 166 -6.37 14.85 1.30
CA PRO A 166 -5.96 14.01 2.43
C PRO A 166 -6.87 12.79 2.65
N LEU A 167 -6.28 11.70 3.15
CA LEU A 167 -6.97 10.43 3.32
C LEU A 167 -8.19 10.52 4.24
N ASP A 168 -8.07 11.20 5.38
CA ASP A 168 -9.16 11.34 6.36
C ASP A 168 -10.37 12.08 5.76
N VAL A 169 -10.11 13.11 4.95
CA VAL A 169 -11.15 13.84 4.21
C VAL A 169 -11.79 12.95 3.15
N ARG A 170 -11.00 12.16 2.41
CA ARG A 170 -11.53 11.21 1.42
C ARG A 170 -12.40 10.14 2.06
N VAL A 171 -11.97 9.54 3.18
CA VAL A 171 -12.74 8.53 3.90
C VAL A 171 -14.08 9.10 4.36
N LYS A 172 -14.09 10.27 5.01
CA LYS A 172 -15.33 10.96 5.39
C LYS A 172 -16.24 11.20 4.20
N GLN A 173 -15.68 11.67 3.07
CA GLN A 173 -16.45 11.89 1.85
C GLN A 173 -17.04 10.59 1.28
N HIS A 174 -16.31 9.49 1.34
CA HIS A 174 -16.79 8.19 0.88
C HIS A 174 -17.92 7.65 1.77
N GLU A 175 -17.84 7.83 3.08
CA GLU A 175 -18.92 7.50 4.01
C GLU A 175 -20.21 8.25 3.66
N GLU A 176 -20.12 9.57 3.42
CA GLU A 176 -21.28 10.38 3.02
C GLU A 176 -21.90 9.92 1.70
N VAL A 177 -21.07 9.55 0.72
CA VAL A 177 -21.57 9.00 -0.56
C VAL A 177 -22.27 7.66 -0.35
N LEU A 178 -21.72 6.77 0.47
CA LEU A 178 -22.34 5.47 0.76
C LEU A 178 -23.66 5.63 1.53
N ASN A 179 -23.75 6.62 2.42
CA ASN A 179 -24.97 6.93 3.19
C ASN A 179 -26.07 7.58 2.34
N SER A 180 -25.72 8.21 1.21
CA SER A 180 -26.65 8.94 0.36
C SER A 180 -27.47 8.06 -0.60
N GLY A 181 -27.14 6.76 -0.74
CA GLY A 181 -27.78 5.81 -1.67
C GLY A 181 -27.24 5.83 -3.09
#